data_AF-A0A2N1IGM0-F1
#
_entry.id   AF-A0A2N1IGM0-F1
#
_cell.length_a   1.000
_cell.length_b   1.000
_cell.length_c   1.000
_cell.angle_alpha   90.00
_cell.angle_beta   90.00
_cell.angle_gamma   90.00
#
_symmetry.space_group_name_H-M   'P 1'
#
loop_
_entity.id
_entity.type
_entity.pdbx_description
1 polymer ?
#
loop_
_entity_poly.entity_id
_entity_poly.type
_entity_poly.pdbx_seq_one_letter_code
_entity_poly.pdbx_strand_id
1 'polypeptide(L)'
;MNELPIKKVAMSNAEKQKRYRERQKERGLQEMRGYMSPEANNCYQLISEQTNWSDSVILSNAVRLTYAAYKNGQIGLLNSWLKNNKL
;
A
#
# COMPACT_ATOMS: atom_id res chain seq x y z
N MET A 1 1.34 -24.01 38.85
CA MET A 1 0.00 -24.03 38.23
C MET A 1 0.20 -24.29 36.75
N ASN A 2 -0.43 -25.33 36.19
CA ASN A 2 -0.40 -25.62 34.75
C ASN A 2 -1.47 -24.75 34.07
N GLU A 3 -1.08 -23.78 33.26
CA GLU A 3 -2.00 -23.06 32.38
C GLU A 3 -2.43 -24.00 31.25
N LEU A 4 -3.72 -24.32 31.19
CA LEU A 4 -4.31 -25.09 30.08
C LEU A 4 -4.27 -24.24 28.79
N PRO A 5 -3.96 -24.85 27.63
CA PRO A 5 -3.87 -24.12 26.37
C PRO A 5 -5.24 -23.53 25.98
N ILE A 6 -5.26 -22.21 25.73
CA ILE A 6 -6.45 -21.48 25.29
C ILE A 6 -6.97 -22.12 23.98
N LYS A 7 -8.13 -22.74 24.05
CA LYS A 7 -8.79 -23.40 22.91
C LYS A 7 -9.18 -22.34 21.88
N LYS A 8 -8.51 -22.33 20.72
CA LYS A 8 -8.80 -21.39 19.63
C LYS A 8 -10.24 -21.63 19.15
N VAL A 9 -11.10 -20.62 19.28
CA VAL A 9 -12.46 -20.66 18.74
C VAL A 9 -12.39 -20.92 17.24
N ALA A 10 -13.14 -21.90 16.75
CA ALA A 10 -13.20 -22.24 15.34
C ALA A 10 -13.82 -21.07 14.57
N MET A 11 -13.02 -20.38 13.76
CA MET A 11 -13.52 -19.31 12.88
C MET A 11 -14.41 -19.90 11.78
N SER A 12 -15.47 -19.18 11.44
CA SER A 12 -16.28 -19.45 10.25
C SER A 12 -15.45 -19.26 8.97
N ASN A 13 -15.92 -19.84 7.86
CA ASN A 13 -15.25 -19.68 6.57
C ASN A 13 -15.20 -18.21 6.10
N ALA A 14 -16.25 -17.43 6.40
CA ALA A 14 -16.31 -16.00 6.10
C ALA A 14 -15.22 -15.22 6.86
N GLU A 15 -15.03 -15.50 8.15
CA GLU A 15 -14.00 -14.88 8.97
C GLU A 15 -12.60 -15.29 8.51
N LYS A 16 -12.39 -16.56 8.12
CA LYS A 16 -11.12 -17.02 7.54
C LYS A 16 -10.77 -16.25 6.25
N GLN A 17 -11.73 -16.06 5.35
CA GLN A 17 -11.53 -15.28 4.13
C GLN A 17 -11.27 -13.81 4.41
N LYS A 18 -12.00 -13.21 5.36
CA LYS A 18 -11.75 -11.83 5.82
C LYS A 18 -10.33 -11.69 6.35
N ARG A 19 -9.91 -12.55 7.27
CA ARG A 19 -8.53 -12.57 7.84
C ARG A 19 -7.46 -12.83 6.79
N TYR A 20 -7.75 -13.64 5.77
CA TYR A 20 -6.81 -13.88 4.67
C TYR A 20 -6.62 -12.60 3.84
N ARG A 21 -7.72 -11.93 3.45
CA ARG A 21 -7.66 -10.65 2.72
C ARG A 21 -6.97 -9.56 3.52
N GLU A 22 -7.24 -9.47 4.82
CA GLU A 22 -6.56 -8.53 5.72
C GLU A 22 -5.06 -8.79 5.80
N ARG A 23 -4.62 -10.05 5.97
CA ARG A 23 -3.20 -10.42 5.97
C ARG A 23 -2.52 -10.16 4.62
N GLN A 24 -3.22 -10.38 3.51
CA GLN A 24 -2.66 -10.07 2.18
C GLN A 24 -2.52 -8.56 1.97
N LYS A 25 -3.49 -7.76 2.43
CA LYS A 25 -3.41 -6.30 2.41
C LYS A 25 -2.24 -5.79 3.26
N GLU A 26 -2.05 -6.36 4.46
CA GLU A 26 -0.95 -5.98 5.36
C GLU A 26 0.43 -6.40 4.81
N ARG A 27 0.52 -7.58 4.17
CA ARG A 27 1.77 -8.08 3.59
C ARG A 27 2.21 -7.28 2.35
N GLY A 28 1.28 -6.95 1.45
CA GLY A 28 1.59 -6.11 0.28
C GLY A 28 2.09 -4.72 0.69
N LEU A 29 1.52 -4.17 1.77
CA LEU A 29 1.93 -2.90 2.37
C LEU A 29 3.39 -2.96 2.84
N GLN A 30 3.85 -4.09 3.38
CA GLN A 30 5.23 -4.28 3.82
C GLN A 30 6.23 -4.43 2.67
N GLU A 31 5.87 -5.18 1.62
CA GLU A 31 6.78 -5.46 0.49
C GLU A 31 7.18 -4.18 -0.28
N MET A 32 6.24 -3.23 -0.45
CA MET A 32 6.53 -1.96 -1.11
C MET A 32 7.38 -1.00 -0.26
N ARG A 33 7.19 -0.97 1.07
CA ARG A 33 7.85 0.00 1.96
C ARG A 33 9.37 -0.10 1.96
N GLY A 34 9.91 -1.30 1.76
CA GLY A 34 11.37 -1.54 1.78
C GLY A 34 12.13 -0.93 0.61
N TYR A 35 11.44 -0.58 -0.48
CA TYR A 35 12.05 -0.02 -1.70
C TYR A 35 11.77 1.47 -1.89
N MET A 36 11.00 2.09 -0.99
CA MET A 36 10.56 3.48 -1.09
C MET A 36 11.35 4.38 -0.13
N SER A 37 11.63 5.60 -0.56
CA SER A 37 12.15 6.64 0.35
C SER A 37 11.12 6.97 1.43
N PRO A 38 11.51 7.64 2.54
CA PRO A 38 10.56 8.08 3.57
C PRO A 38 9.42 8.94 3.01
N GLU A 39 9.70 9.81 2.04
CA GLU A 39 8.72 10.68 1.39
C GLU A 39 7.73 9.86 0.56
N ALA A 40 8.23 8.93 -0.26
CA ALA A 40 7.40 8.03 -1.04
C ALA A 40 6.54 7.11 -0.15
N ASN A 41 7.06 6.67 0.99
CA ASN A 41 6.31 5.91 2.00
C ASN A 41 5.16 6.73 2.59
N ASN A 42 5.38 8.02 2.88
CA ASN A 42 4.34 8.92 3.35
C ASN A 42 3.26 9.15 2.27
N CYS A 43 3.67 9.42 1.02
CA CYS A 43 2.76 9.54 -0.12
C CYS A 43 1.89 8.29 -0.28
N TYR A 44 2.50 7.12 -0.18
CA TYR A 44 1.81 5.85 -0.25
C TYR A 44 0.79 5.65 0.88
N GLN A 45 1.14 5.99 2.12
CA GLN A 45 0.22 5.93 3.25
C GLN A 45 -0.98 6.85 3.03
N LEU A 46 -0.76 8.10 2.62
CA LEU A 46 -1.81 9.07 2.34
C LEU A 46 -2.76 8.60 1.23
N ILE A 47 -2.22 8.04 0.13
CA ILE A 47 -3.04 7.50 -0.95
C ILE A 47 -3.90 6.34 -0.44
N SER A 48 -3.31 5.41 0.32
CA SER A 48 -4.03 4.25 0.87
C SER A 48 -5.17 4.68 1.80
N GLU A 49 -4.92 5.64 2.69
CA GLU A 49 -5.92 6.17 3.64
C GLU A 49 -7.07 6.89 2.93
N GLN A 50 -6.76 7.71 1.91
CA GLN A 50 -7.76 8.53 1.22
C GLN A 50 -8.59 7.74 0.20
N THR A 51 -8.02 6.71 -0.43
CA THR A 51 -8.66 5.97 -1.53
C THR A 51 -9.17 4.60 -1.12
N ASN A 52 -8.65 4.04 -0.02
CA ASN A 52 -8.82 2.65 0.38
C ASN A 52 -8.43 1.63 -0.71
N TRP A 53 -7.55 2.02 -1.64
CA TRP A 53 -7.04 1.13 -2.68
C TRP A 53 -6.08 0.08 -2.11
N SER A 54 -6.00 -1.07 -2.80
CA SER A 54 -4.95 -2.06 -2.53
C SER A 54 -3.63 -1.65 -3.16
N ASP A 55 -2.53 -2.23 -2.69
CA ASP A 55 -1.17 -1.89 -3.12
C ASP A 55 -0.96 -2.14 -4.61
N SER A 56 -1.54 -3.23 -5.11
CA SER A 56 -1.56 -3.56 -6.54
C SER A 56 -2.22 -2.47 -7.38
N VAL A 57 -3.30 -1.88 -6.90
CA VAL A 57 -4.02 -0.79 -7.59
C VAL A 57 -3.21 0.50 -7.52
N ILE A 58 -2.67 0.84 -6.34
CA ILE A 58 -1.83 2.03 -6.16
C ILE A 58 -0.61 1.96 -7.07
N LEU A 59 0.12 0.84 -7.06
CA LEU A 59 1.31 0.65 -7.89
C LEU A 59 0.98 0.66 -9.38
N SER A 60 -0.07 -0.05 -9.80
CA SER A 60 -0.51 -0.04 -11.21
C SER A 60 -0.86 1.36 -11.68
N ASN A 61 -1.56 2.13 -10.85
CA ASN A 61 -1.92 3.51 -11.17
C ASN A 61 -0.70 4.42 -11.19
N ALA A 62 0.21 4.30 -10.22
CA ALA A 62 1.45 5.09 -10.17
C ALA A 62 2.29 4.90 -11.45
N VAL A 63 2.51 3.66 -11.89
CA VAL A 63 3.27 3.38 -13.12
C VAL A 63 2.58 3.98 -14.35
N ARG A 64 1.26 3.84 -14.45
CA ARG A 64 0.47 4.39 -15.58
C ARG A 64 0.50 5.92 -15.61
N LEU A 65 0.37 6.57 -14.45
CA LEU A 65 0.41 8.02 -14.33
C LEU A 65 1.81 8.57 -14.67
N THR A 66 2.87 7.91 -14.19
CA THR A 66 4.26 8.27 -14.54
C THR A 66 4.49 8.17 -16.04
N TYR A 67 4.03 7.09 -16.68
CA TYR A 67 4.15 6.93 -18.13
C TYR A 67 3.30 7.97 -18.90
N ALA A 68 2.08 8.25 -18.45
CA ALA A 68 1.24 9.28 -19.06
C ALA A 68 1.88 10.68 -18.98
N ALA A 69 2.45 11.02 -17.82
CA ALA A 69 3.19 12.27 -17.65
C ALA A 69 4.40 12.37 -18.58
N TYR A 70 5.15 11.27 -18.76
CA TYR A 70 6.24 11.19 -19.73
C TYR A 70 5.74 11.43 -21.15
N LYS A 71 4.68 10.72 -21.57
CA LYS A 71 4.09 10.85 -22.91
C LYS A 71 3.57 12.24 -23.21
N ASN A 72 3.09 12.96 -22.19
CA ASN A 72 2.61 14.33 -22.31
C ASN A 72 3.71 15.39 -22.13
N GLY A 73 4.97 15.00 -21.96
CA GLY A 73 6.10 15.94 -21.76
C GLY A 73 6.08 16.67 -20.41
N GLN A 74 5.26 16.25 -19.46
CA GLN A 74 5.05 16.91 -18.16
C GLN A 74 5.91 16.32 -17.03
N ILE A 75 6.64 15.23 -17.29
CA ILE A 75 7.39 14.51 -16.25
C ILE A 75 8.43 15.38 -15.53
N GLY A 76 9.09 16.30 -16.25
CA GLY A 76 10.04 17.23 -15.64
C GLY A 76 9.38 18.18 -14.65
N LEU A 77 8.23 18.76 -15.04
CA LEU A 77 7.44 19.65 -14.20
C LEU A 77 6.96 18.93 -12.93
N LEU A 78 6.41 17.71 -13.07
CA LEU A 78 5.93 16.94 -11.93
C LEU A 78 7.07 16.55 -10.99
N ASN A 79 8.22 16.13 -11.52
CA ASN A 79 9.38 15.81 -10.68
C ASN A 79 9.90 17.03 -9.91
N SER A 80 9.94 18.21 -10.55
CA SER A 80 10.29 19.46 -9.86
C SER A 80 9.28 19.79 -8.76
N TRP A 81 7.99 19.58 -9.03
CA TRP A 81 6.94 19.80 -8.04
C TRP A 81 7.07 18.86 -6.84
N LEU A 82 7.32 17.57 -7.06
CA LEU A 82 7.57 16.59 -5.98
C LEU A 82 8.74 17.03 -5.10
N LYS A 83 9.88 17.39 -5.72
CA LYS A 83 11.08 17.85 -5.00
C LYS A 83 10.82 19.10 -4.15
N ASN A 84 10.09 20.08 -4.70
CA ASN A 84 9.80 21.33 -4.00
C ASN A 84 8.85 21.14 -2.81
N ASN A 85 7.98 20.12 -2.87
CA ASN A 85 7.01 19.81 -1.81
C ASN A 85 7.48 18.71 -0.85
N LYS A 86 8.68 18.14 -1.08
CA LYS A 86 9.26 17.03 -0.29
C LYS A 86 8.35 15.80 -0.27
N LEU A 87 7.87 15.43 -1.45
CA LEU A 87 7.01 14.27 -1.70
C LEU A 87 7.75 13.18 -2.46
#